data_AF-A0A800EAU8-F1
#
_entry.id   AF-A0A800EAU8-F1
#
_cell.length_a   1.000
_cell.length_b   1.000
_cell.length_c   1.000
_cell.angle_alpha   90.00
_cell.angle_beta   90.00
_cell.angle_gamma   90.00
#
_symmetry.space_group_name_H-M   'P 1'
#
loop_
_entity.id
_entity.type
_entity.pdbx_description
1 polymer ?
#
loop_
_entity_poly.entity_id
_entity_poly.type
_entity_poly.pdbx_seq_one_letter_code
_entity_poly.pdbx_strand_id
1 'polypeptide(L)'
;MKKKHFTSFVIGLIFIFLLSVSCKKDKAYDIPTTYNFTNASYSGQVERLDMLGELETYMKTANTSGTVIEGATMKAMFSNDGHAWTATDLNSSTKQLKNKTFELVQTQFESYMDSLAAISSSTTAGSNGVAGVVSSSDGAKNYLFNANGVEYTQLIVKGIMGACFYYQASSVYSGTDKMNVDNTTLVDGKEYTNMELETQKFEEELEEATNSGH
;
A
#
# COMPACT_ATOMS: atom_id res chain seq x y z
N MET A 1 -3.41 -35.60 59.04
CA MET A 1 -2.62 -34.39 58.67
C MET A 1 -1.15 -34.80 58.64
N LYS A 2 -0.29 -34.62 57.63
CA LYS A 2 -0.28 -33.90 56.34
C LYS A 2 0.70 -34.69 55.44
N LYS A 3 0.27 -35.23 54.29
CA LYS A 3 1.14 -36.00 53.36
C LYS A 3 0.97 -35.60 51.89
N LYS A 4 0.63 -34.34 51.59
CA LYS A 4 0.36 -33.87 50.22
C LYS A 4 1.05 -32.55 49.82
N HIS A 5 2.14 -32.14 50.48
CA HIS A 5 2.78 -30.84 50.21
C HIS A 5 4.26 -30.91 49.80
N PHE A 6 4.89 -32.09 49.73
CA PHE A 6 6.31 -32.18 49.42
C PHE A 6 6.61 -32.43 47.92
N THR A 7 5.70 -33.07 47.18
CA THR A 7 5.88 -33.37 45.75
C THR A 7 5.47 -32.23 44.80
N SER A 8 4.65 -31.27 45.24
CA SER A 8 4.32 -30.08 44.45
C SER A 8 5.39 -28.98 44.48
N PHE A 9 6.32 -29.03 45.44
CA PHE A 9 7.37 -28.02 45.56
C PHE A 9 8.58 -28.29 44.64
N VAL A 10 8.85 -29.57 44.34
CA VAL A 10 9.99 -29.97 43.49
C VAL A 10 9.71 -29.76 41.99
N ILE A 11 8.44 -29.79 41.57
CA ILE A 11 8.04 -29.54 40.17
C ILE A 11 8.04 -28.04 39.84
N GLY A 12 7.79 -27.16 40.83
CA GLY A 12 7.85 -25.70 40.63
C GLY A 12 9.28 -25.15 40.46
N LEU A 13 10.28 -25.80 41.06
CA LEU A 13 11.68 -25.37 41.00
C LEU A 13 12.38 -25.76 39.68
N ILE A 14 11.91 -26.81 39.01
CA ILE A 14 12.42 -27.22 37.67
C ILE A 14 11.84 -26.32 36.55
N PHE A 15 10.63 -25.78 36.71
CA PHE A 15 10.01 -24.90 35.72
C PHE A 15 10.61 -23.47 35.70
N ILE A 16 11.19 -23.01 36.81
CA ILE A 16 11.87 -21.70 36.89
C ILE A 16 13.30 -21.72 36.32
N PHE A 17 13.91 -22.90 36.19
CA PHE A 17 15.25 -23.04 35.59
C PHE A 17 15.23 -23.16 34.05
N LEU A 18 14.06 -23.36 33.44
CA LEU A 18 13.88 -23.44 31.98
C LEU A 18 13.62 -22.07 31.30
N LEU A 19 13.54 -20.97 32.07
CA LEU A 19 13.39 -19.60 31.56
C LEU A 19 14.72 -18.81 31.52
N SER A 20 15.84 -19.40 31.96
CA SER A 20 17.15 -18.72 32.01
C SER A 20 18.11 -19.10 30.89
N VAL A 21 17.69 -19.92 29.91
CA VAL A 21 18.38 -19.98 28.61
C VAL A 21 17.94 -18.77 27.77
N SER A 22 18.23 -17.59 28.30
CA SER A 22 18.36 -16.39 27.48
C SER A 22 19.49 -16.67 26.51
N CYS A 23 19.17 -16.71 25.22
CA CYS A 23 20.13 -16.75 24.13
C CYS A 23 21.26 -15.75 24.45
N LYS A 24 22.51 -16.20 24.52
CA LYS A 24 23.67 -15.30 24.72
C LYS A 24 23.56 -14.18 23.68
N LYS A 25 23.22 -12.98 24.13
CA LYS A 25 23.09 -11.78 23.29
C LYS A 25 24.43 -11.08 23.17
N ASP A 26 25.46 -11.80 22.73
CA ASP A 26 26.76 -11.17 22.45
C ASP A 26 27.09 -11.36 20.97
N LYS A 27 26.21 -10.85 20.11
CA LYS A 27 26.63 -10.36 18.80
C LYS A 27 26.97 -8.89 19.02
N ALA A 28 28.24 -8.59 19.21
CA ALA A 28 28.72 -7.22 19.15
C ALA A 28 28.41 -6.71 17.72
N TYR A 29 27.39 -5.85 17.62
CA TYR A 29 27.10 -5.11 16.40
C TYR A 29 27.76 -3.74 16.56
N ASP A 30 28.67 -3.41 15.65
CA ASP A 30 29.12 -2.03 15.50
C ASP A 30 27.94 -1.23 14.93
N ILE A 31 27.23 -0.54 15.82
CA ILE A 31 26.14 0.35 15.44
C ILE A 31 26.79 1.64 14.90
N PRO A 32 26.56 1.99 13.62
CA PRO A 32 27.04 3.25 13.09
C PRO A 32 26.50 4.41 13.94
N THR A 33 27.37 5.31 14.36
CA THR A 33 26.98 6.53 15.11
C THR A 33 26.31 7.56 14.20
N THR A 34 26.38 7.35 12.88
CA THR A 34 25.77 8.21 11.86
C THR A 34 25.24 7.37 10.71
N TYR A 35 24.05 7.73 10.25
CA TYR A 35 23.42 7.17 9.06
C TYR A 35 23.48 8.24 7.97
N ASN A 36 24.02 7.91 6.79
CA ASN A 36 24.09 8.81 5.65
C ASN A 36 22.91 8.51 4.70
N PHE A 37 22.04 9.50 4.49
CA PHE A 37 20.88 9.40 3.60
C PHE A 37 20.98 10.37 2.40
N THR A 38 22.18 10.90 2.13
CA THR A 38 22.41 11.89 1.06
C THR A 38 21.94 11.40 -0.31
N ASN A 39 21.85 10.07 -0.47
CA ASN A 39 21.60 9.39 -1.73
C ASN A 39 20.24 8.64 -1.77
N ALA A 40 19.44 8.73 -0.69
CA ALA A 40 18.15 8.06 -0.63
C ALA A 40 17.14 8.76 -1.57
N SER A 41 16.72 8.07 -2.62
CA SER A 41 15.69 8.57 -3.56
C SER A 41 14.32 8.01 -3.21
N TYR A 42 13.42 8.89 -2.73
CA TYR A 42 12.03 8.58 -2.38
C TYR A 42 11.01 9.19 -3.35
N SER A 43 11.46 9.78 -4.46
CA SER A 43 10.58 10.45 -5.44
C SER A 43 9.50 9.52 -5.99
N GLY A 44 9.84 8.29 -6.37
CA GLY A 44 8.86 7.33 -6.89
C GLY A 44 7.84 6.83 -5.86
N GLN A 45 8.08 7.04 -4.57
CA GLN A 45 7.11 6.76 -3.50
C GLN A 45 6.16 7.95 -3.32
N VAL A 46 6.70 9.17 -3.38
CA VAL A 46 5.93 10.42 -3.35
C VAL A 46 4.99 10.48 -4.56
N GLU A 47 5.49 10.21 -5.77
CA GLU A 47 4.66 10.19 -6.99
C GLU A 47 3.46 9.24 -6.87
N ARG A 48 3.65 8.05 -6.28
CA ARG A 48 2.54 7.11 -6.05
C ARG A 48 1.55 7.61 -5.01
N LEU A 49 2.03 8.28 -3.96
CA LEU A 49 1.16 8.88 -2.96
C LEU A 49 0.31 9.99 -3.59
N ASP A 50 0.90 10.81 -4.44
CA ASP A 50 0.22 11.87 -5.18
C ASP A 50 -0.79 11.30 -6.18
N MET A 51 -0.41 10.24 -6.92
CA MET A 51 -1.34 9.49 -7.79
C MET A 51 -2.54 8.94 -7.01
N LEU A 52 -2.34 8.41 -5.81
CA LEU A 52 -3.44 7.93 -4.96
C LEU A 52 -4.32 9.10 -4.48
N GLY A 53 -3.72 10.25 -4.16
CA GLY A 53 -4.44 11.47 -3.77
C GLY A 53 -5.32 12.02 -4.89
N GLU A 54 -4.83 12.03 -6.13
CA GLU A 54 -5.62 12.42 -7.30
C GLU A 54 -6.74 11.41 -7.59
N LEU A 55 -6.47 10.10 -7.50
CA LEU A 55 -7.48 9.06 -7.63
C LEU A 55 -8.59 9.20 -6.57
N GLU A 56 -8.21 9.45 -5.31
CA GLU A 56 -9.17 9.73 -4.23
C GLU A 56 -10.00 10.98 -4.53
N THR A 57 -9.36 12.04 -5.03
CA THR A 57 -10.04 13.28 -5.41
C THR A 57 -11.06 13.04 -6.51
N TYR A 58 -10.69 12.29 -7.56
CA TYR A 58 -11.59 11.91 -8.64
C TYR A 58 -12.79 11.10 -8.12
N MET A 59 -12.55 10.09 -7.29
CA MET A 59 -13.64 9.28 -6.68
C MET A 59 -14.58 10.10 -5.80
N LYS A 60 -14.05 11.07 -5.04
CA LYS A 60 -14.86 11.95 -4.19
C LYS A 60 -15.77 12.90 -4.97
N THR A 61 -15.54 13.12 -6.27
CA THR A 61 -16.48 13.90 -7.08
C THR A 61 -17.87 13.25 -7.15
N ALA A 62 -17.94 11.92 -7.06
CA ALA A 62 -19.18 11.14 -7.01
C ALA A 62 -19.97 11.32 -5.69
N ASN A 63 -19.39 11.99 -4.67
CA ASN A 63 -20.13 12.38 -3.48
C ASN A 63 -21.12 13.52 -3.75
N THR A 64 -21.06 14.14 -4.93
CA THR A 64 -22.10 15.04 -5.42
C THR A 64 -23.14 14.24 -6.18
N SER A 65 -24.40 14.32 -5.75
CA SER A 65 -25.50 13.60 -6.39
C SER A 65 -25.61 13.98 -7.87
N GLY A 66 -25.70 12.96 -8.74
CA GLY A 66 -25.77 13.14 -10.20
C GLY A 66 -24.41 13.33 -10.88
N THR A 67 -23.29 13.34 -10.15
CA THR A 67 -21.95 13.31 -10.75
C THR A 67 -21.56 11.88 -11.08
N VAL A 68 -21.53 11.58 -12.38
CA VAL A 68 -21.07 10.27 -12.89
C VAL A 68 -19.54 10.27 -12.97
N ILE A 69 -18.94 9.19 -12.49
CA ILE A 69 -17.51 8.89 -12.67
C ILE A 69 -17.33 7.58 -13.41
N GLU A 70 -16.19 7.44 -14.09
CA GLU A 70 -15.94 6.34 -14.99
C GLU A 70 -14.96 5.33 -14.40
N GLY A 71 -15.34 4.04 -14.43
CA GLY A 71 -14.48 2.93 -14.02
C GLY A 71 -13.21 2.86 -14.86
N ALA A 72 -13.33 3.11 -16.17
CA ALA A 72 -12.19 3.16 -17.08
C ALA A 72 -11.16 4.23 -16.68
N THR A 73 -11.61 5.43 -16.30
CA THR A 73 -10.72 6.51 -15.84
C THR A 73 -10.01 6.12 -14.56
N MET A 74 -10.71 5.54 -13.57
CA MET A 74 -10.07 5.08 -12.33
C MET A 74 -9.03 3.98 -12.59
N LYS A 75 -9.32 3.06 -13.52
CA LYS A 75 -8.38 2.00 -13.92
C LYS A 75 -7.16 2.58 -14.63
N ALA A 76 -7.36 3.55 -15.52
CA ALA A 76 -6.29 4.29 -16.19
C ALA A 76 -5.39 5.05 -15.20
N MET A 77 -5.97 5.70 -14.18
CA MET A 77 -5.23 6.31 -13.08
C MET A 77 -4.46 5.27 -12.26
N PHE A 78 -5.06 4.11 -12.00
CA PHE A 78 -4.44 3.05 -11.21
C PHE A 78 -3.24 2.39 -11.91
N SER A 79 -3.36 2.16 -13.23
CA SER A 79 -2.26 1.66 -14.06
C SER A 79 -1.31 2.75 -14.53
N ASN A 80 -1.64 4.03 -14.34
CA ASN A 80 -0.96 5.17 -14.99
C ASN A 80 -0.77 4.92 -16.51
N ASP A 81 -1.86 4.51 -17.16
CA ASP A 81 -1.88 4.22 -18.60
C ASP A 81 -3.05 4.96 -19.24
N GLY A 82 -2.75 5.84 -20.20
CA GLY A 82 -3.77 6.64 -20.90
C GLY A 82 -4.48 7.69 -20.05
N HIS A 83 -3.94 8.08 -18.89
CA HIS A 83 -4.48 9.13 -18.03
C HIS A 83 -3.59 10.37 -18.01
N ALA A 84 -4.20 11.56 -18.03
CA ALA A 84 -3.50 12.84 -17.86
C ALA A 84 -3.79 13.40 -16.45
N TRP A 85 -2.75 13.50 -15.64
CA TRP A 85 -2.80 13.95 -14.25
C TRP A 85 -2.94 15.47 -14.14
N THR A 86 -3.56 15.91 -13.05
CA THR A 86 -3.70 17.34 -12.71
C THR A 86 -2.35 17.92 -12.31
N ALA A 87 -1.59 17.21 -11.49
CA ALA A 87 -0.20 17.54 -11.20
C ALA A 87 0.65 17.24 -12.44
N THR A 88 1.20 18.30 -13.05
CA THR A 88 1.96 18.20 -14.30
C THR A 88 3.15 17.25 -14.19
N ASP A 89 3.76 17.17 -13.01
CA ASP A 89 4.95 16.34 -12.77
C ASP A 89 4.62 14.83 -12.91
N LEU A 90 3.41 14.41 -12.55
CA LEU A 90 2.96 13.01 -12.67
C LEU A 90 2.78 12.57 -14.12
N ASN A 91 2.52 13.48 -15.06
CA ASN A 91 2.41 13.14 -16.49
C ASN A 91 3.73 12.69 -17.11
N SER A 92 4.86 12.95 -16.44
CA SER A 92 6.17 12.44 -16.82
C SER A 92 6.59 11.20 -16.03
N SER A 93 5.80 10.81 -15.02
CA SER A 93 6.12 9.68 -14.16
C SER A 93 5.85 8.37 -14.89
N THR A 94 6.80 7.44 -14.81
CA THR A 94 6.65 6.04 -15.26
C THR A 94 6.08 5.15 -14.16
N LYS A 95 5.80 5.70 -12.98
CA LYS A 95 5.37 4.92 -11.82
C LYS A 95 3.90 4.56 -11.94
N GLN A 96 3.54 3.41 -11.39
CA GLN A 96 2.17 2.91 -11.38
C GLN A 96 1.78 2.48 -9.97
N LEU A 97 0.51 2.66 -9.60
CA LEU A 97 -0.03 2.10 -8.35
C LEU A 97 -0.27 0.59 -8.51
N LYS A 98 -0.79 0.18 -9.66
CA LYS A 98 -1.14 -1.21 -9.96
C LYS A 98 0.05 -2.15 -9.80
N ASN A 99 1.20 -1.85 -10.43
CA ASN A 99 2.37 -2.73 -10.40
C ASN A 99 3.00 -2.93 -9.01
N LYS A 100 2.77 -2.01 -8.06
CA LYS A 100 3.22 -2.14 -6.66
C LYS A 100 2.15 -2.65 -5.71
N THR A 101 0.92 -2.75 -6.17
CA THR A 101 -0.17 -3.36 -5.41
C THR A 101 -0.04 -4.87 -5.49
N PHE A 102 -0.23 -5.55 -4.35
CA PHE A 102 -0.19 -7.00 -4.28
C PHE A 102 -1.06 -7.65 -5.37
N GLU A 103 -0.46 -8.51 -6.19
CA GLU A 103 -1.02 -9.00 -7.46
C GLU A 103 -2.41 -9.61 -7.30
N LEU A 104 -2.61 -10.45 -6.28
CA LEU A 104 -3.87 -11.17 -6.05
C LEU A 104 -5.07 -10.27 -5.74
N VAL A 105 -4.85 -8.99 -5.41
CA VAL A 105 -5.93 -8.05 -5.08
C VAL A 105 -6.13 -6.96 -6.13
N GLN A 106 -5.29 -6.89 -7.17
CA GLN A 106 -5.40 -5.85 -8.20
C GLN A 106 -6.77 -5.90 -8.92
N THR A 107 -7.18 -7.07 -9.41
CA THR A 107 -8.48 -7.26 -10.07
C THR A 107 -9.65 -6.96 -9.13
N GLN A 108 -9.49 -7.19 -7.83
CA GLN A 108 -10.52 -6.86 -6.86
C GLN A 108 -10.71 -5.34 -6.72
N PHE A 109 -9.64 -4.55 -6.76
CA PHE A 109 -9.74 -3.09 -6.78
C PHE A 109 -10.37 -2.57 -8.07
N GLU A 110 -10.03 -3.14 -9.21
CA GLU A 110 -10.66 -2.79 -10.49
C GLU A 110 -12.17 -3.07 -10.47
N SER A 111 -12.59 -4.19 -9.87
CA SER A 111 -14.00 -4.51 -9.66
C SER A 111 -14.70 -3.52 -8.72
N TYR A 112 -14.01 -3.01 -7.69
CA TYR A 112 -14.53 -1.95 -6.83
C TYR A 112 -14.65 -0.61 -7.57
N MET A 113 -13.72 -0.29 -8.46
CA MET A 113 -13.80 0.91 -9.32
C MET A 113 -15.02 0.82 -10.24
N ASP A 114 -15.25 -0.32 -10.88
CA ASP A 114 -16.44 -0.52 -11.71
C ASP A 114 -17.74 -0.46 -10.89
N SER A 115 -17.73 -1.01 -9.67
CA SER A 115 -18.88 -0.93 -8.75
C SER A 115 -19.15 0.51 -8.30
N LEU A 116 -18.11 1.29 -8.02
CA LEU A 116 -18.21 2.71 -7.66
C LEU A 116 -18.77 3.54 -8.82
N ALA A 117 -18.27 3.31 -10.04
CA ALA A 117 -18.79 3.95 -11.24
C ALA A 117 -20.28 3.66 -11.44
N ALA A 118 -20.69 2.39 -11.28
CA ALA A 118 -22.08 1.99 -11.42
C ALA A 118 -23.02 2.66 -10.40
N ILE A 119 -22.57 2.87 -9.15
CA ILE A 119 -23.40 3.57 -8.14
C ILE A 119 -23.36 5.09 -8.31
N SER A 120 -22.32 5.66 -8.93
CA SER A 120 -22.19 7.11 -9.13
C SER A 120 -23.27 7.68 -10.05
N SER A 121 -23.84 6.86 -10.93
CA SER A 121 -24.98 7.27 -11.78
C SER A 121 -26.30 7.37 -11.03
N SER A 122 -26.37 6.98 -9.75
CA SER A 122 -27.59 7.11 -8.95
C SER A 122 -27.89 8.57 -8.66
N THR A 123 -29.09 9.01 -9.03
CA THR A 123 -29.65 10.32 -8.62
C THR A 123 -30.51 10.22 -7.36
N THR A 124 -30.59 9.02 -6.75
CA THR A 124 -31.44 8.77 -5.59
C THR A 124 -30.67 9.10 -4.31
N ALA A 125 -31.35 9.72 -3.35
CA ALA A 125 -30.77 9.91 -2.03
C ALA A 125 -30.51 8.56 -1.36
N GLY A 126 -29.32 8.38 -0.80
CA GLY A 126 -28.96 7.14 -0.11
C GLY A 126 -29.83 6.95 1.14
N SER A 127 -30.29 5.72 1.36
CA SER A 127 -31.05 5.33 2.55
C SER A 127 -30.82 3.85 2.84
N ASN A 128 -31.40 3.31 3.92
CA ASN A 128 -31.18 1.92 4.28
C ASN A 128 -31.64 0.97 3.15
N GLY A 129 -30.72 0.21 2.57
CA GLY A 129 -30.98 -0.66 1.43
C GLY A 129 -30.98 0.03 0.06
N VAL A 130 -30.69 1.34 -0.02
CA VAL A 130 -30.71 2.12 -1.26
C VAL A 130 -29.36 2.79 -1.47
N ALA A 131 -28.70 2.45 -2.58
CA ALA A 131 -27.45 3.09 -2.98
C ALA A 131 -27.68 4.56 -3.36
N GLY A 132 -26.80 5.45 -2.89
CA GLY A 132 -26.88 6.87 -3.18
C GLY A 132 -26.04 7.71 -2.24
N VAL A 133 -26.10 9.02 -2.47
CA VAL A 133 -25.37 10.01 -1.66
C VAL A 133 -26.11 10.24 -0.34
N VAL A 134 -25.37 10.19 0.77
CA VAL A 134 -25.83 10.46 2.12
C VAL A 134 -25.02 11.62 2.70
N SER A 135 -25.71 12.60 3.28
CA SER A 135 -25.08 13.72 3.98
C SER A 135 -24.82 13.40 5.44
N SER A 136 -23.74 13.95 6.00
CA SER A 136 -23.47 13.90 7.43
C SER A 136 -24.56 14.60 8.25
N SER A 137 -24.65 14.27 9.54
CA SER A 137 -25.66 14.84 10.44
C SER A 137 -25.60 16.37 10.58
N ASP A 138 -24.43 16.95 10.35
CA ASP A 138 -24.19 18.40 10.33
C ASP A 138 -24.37 19.03 8.93
N GLY A 139 -24.65 18.22 7.90
CA GLY A 139 -24.80 18.65 6.51
C GLY A 139 -23.49 19.09 5.82
N ALA A 140 -22.34 18.96 6.48
CA ALA A 140 -21.08 19.50 5.97
C ALA A 140 -20.39 18.61 4.92
N LYS A 141 -20.67 17.30 4.90
CA LYS A 141 -20.01 16.33 4.03
C LYS A 141 -21.02 15.37 3.41
N ASN A 142 -20.75 14.97 2.18
CA ASN A 142 -21.52 13.98 1.45
C ASN A 142 -20.65 12.76 1.16
N TYR A 143 -21.27 11.59 1.16
CA TYR A 143 -20.61 10.31 0.91
C TYR A 143 -21.50 9.42 0.05
N LEU A 144 -20.91 8.76 -0.93
CA LEU A 144 -21.61 7.81 -1.78
C LEU A 144 -21.53 6.39 -1.19
N PHE A 145 -22.67 5.82 -0.84
CA PHE A 145 -22.79 4.47 -0.31
C PHE A 145 -23.51 3.53 -1.28
N ASN A 146 -23.13 2.25 -1.26
CA ASN A 146 -23.94 1.21 -1.90
C ASN A 146 -25.15 0.82 -1.02
N ALA A 147 -26.01 -0.06 -1.55
CA ALA A 147 -27.21 -0.52 -0.84
C ALA A 147 -26.90 -1.23 0.49
N ASN A 148 -25.68 -1.76 0.66
CA ASN A 148 -25.21 -2.42 1.87
C ASN A 148 -24.54 -1.45 2.86
N GLY A 149 -24.55 -0.14 2.59
CA GLY A 149 -23.91 0.87 3.44
C GLY A 149 -22.37 0.92 3.34
N VAL A 150 -21.81 0.37 2.26
CA VAL A 150 -20.36 0.35 2.01
C VAL A 150 -19.97 1.54 1.13
N GLU A 151 -18.92 2.26 1.54
CA GLU A 151 -18.29 3.33 0.75
C GLU A 151 -17.11 2.76 -0.05
N TYR A 152 -17.31 2.50 -1.35
CA TYR A 152 -16.25 1.92 -2.21
C TYR A 152 -15.02 2.80 -2.29
N THR A 153 -15.17 4.13 -2.28
CA THR A 153 -14.04 5.07 -2.23
C THR A 153 -13.08 4.74 -1.09
N GLN A 154 -13.59 4.43 0.11
CA GLN A 154 -12.74 4.08 1.25
C GLN A 154 -12.11 2.69 1.10
N LEU A 155 -12.86 1.71 0.58
CA LEU A 155 -12.32 0.38 0.33
C LEU A 155 -11.17 0.41 -0.67
N ILE A 156 -11.29 1.20 -1.73
CA ILE A 156 -10.25 1.37 -2.74
C ILE A 156 -9.06 2.11 -2.14
N VAL A 157 -9.24 3.30 -1.58
CA VAL A 157 -8.13 4.13 -1.09
C VAL A 157 -7.37 3.45 0.04
N LYS A 158 -8.08 3.03 1.10
CA LYS A 158 -7.43 2.37 2.26
C LYS A 158 -6.92 0.98 1.90
N GLY A 159 -7.62 0.28 1.01
CA GLY A 159 -7.16 -1.00 0.49
C GLY A 159 -5.85 -0.87 -0.27
N ILE A 160 -5.71 0.12 -1.17
CA ILE A 160 -4.46 0.40 -1.88
C ILE A 160 -3.38 0.85 -0.90
N MET A 161 -3.68 1.65 0.12
CA MET A 161 -2.69 2.00 1.15
C MET A 161 -2.09 0.76 1.84
N GLY A 162 -2.92 -0.26 2.12
CA GLY A 162 -2.44 -1.52 2.68
C GLY A 162 -1.74 -2.42 1.65
N ALA A 163 -2.38 -2.65 0.52
CA ALA A 163 -1.94 -3.60 -0.50
C ALA A 163 -0.76 -3.11 -1.34
N CYS A 164 -0.55 -1.80 -1.43
CA CYS A 164 0.62 -1.17 -2.05
C CYS A 164 1.61 -0.77 -0.96
N PHE A 165 1.35 0.30 -0.20
CA PHE A 165 2.40 0.90 0.64
C PHE A 165 2.83 0.02 1.81
N TYR A 166 1.88 -0.57 2.54
CA TYR A 166 2.24 -1.46 3.65
C TYR A 166 2.87 -2.77 3.16
N TYR A 167 2.38 -3.35 2.07
CA TYR A 167 3.00 -4.52 1.43
C TYR A 167 4.44 -4.24 0.99
N GLN A 168 4.67 -3.11 0.31
CA GLN A 168 6.01 -2.72 -0.14
C GLN A 168 6.96 -2.53 1.07
N ALA A 169 6.50 -1.84 2.11
CA ALA A 169 7.31 -1.60 3.31
C ALA A 169 7.64 -2.90 4.08
N SER A 170 6.65 -3.76 4.29
CA SER A 170 6.79 -4.94 5.14
C SER A 170 7.41 -6.15 4.46
N SER A 171 7.15 -6.35 3.16
CA SER A 171 7.44 -7.60 2.47
C SER A 171 8.46 -7.45 1.36
N VAL A 172 8.44 -6.33 0.62
CA VAL A 172 9.35 -6.12 -0.52
C VAL A 172 10.67 -5.52 -0.04
N TYR A 173 10.63 -4.41 0.68
CA TYR A 173 11.85 -3.75 1.16
C TYR A 173 12.59 -4.55 2.25
N SER A 174 11.86 -5.40 2.97
CA SER A 174 12.45 -6.32 3.96
C SER A 174 12.76 -7.71 3.39
N GLY A 175 12.58 -7.90 2.07
CA GLY A 175 12.83 -9.15 1.38
C GLY A 175 14.32 -9.37 1.10
N THR A 176 14.74 -10.64 1.00
CA THR A 176 16.14 -11.03 0.75
C THR A 176 16.72 -10.36 -0.50
N ASP A 177 15.90 -10.16 -1.53
CA ASP A 177 16.29 -9.54 -2.79
C ASP A 177 16.65 -8.05 -2.65
N LYS A 178 16.10 -7.36 -1.65
CA LYS A 178 16.40 -5.93 -1.36
C LYS A 178 17.40 -5.75 -0.22
N MET A 179 17.60 -6.79 0.59
CA MET A 179 18.59 -6.79 1.68
C MET A 179 19.98 -7.28 1.25
N ASN A 180 20.09 -8.00 0.13
CA ASN A 180 21.34 -8.63 -0.33
C ASN A 180 21.98 -7.92 -1.54
N VAL A 181 21.65 -6.64 -1.73
CA VAL A 181 22.14 -5.81 -2.84
C VAL A 181 23.41 -5.08 -2.41
N ASP A 182 24.29 -4.78 -3.35
CA ASP A 182 25.49 -4.00 -3.11
C ASP A 182 25.16 -2.58 -2.58
N ASN A 183 25.72 -2.26 -1.41
CA ASN A 183 25.60 -0.96 -0.73
C ASN A 183 26.88 -0.11 -0.82
N THR A 184 27.84 -0.54 -1.64
CA THR A 184 29.20 0.02 -1.65
C THR A 184 29.56 0.69 -2.97
N THR A 185 28.89 0.34 -4.07
CA THR A 185 29.09 0.95 -5.38
C THR A 185 27.95 1.86 -5.76
N LEU A 186 28.28 3.08 -6.21
CA LEU A 186 27.35 4.02 -6.81
C LEU A 186 26.95 3.53 -8.21
N VAL A 187 25.69 3.76 -8.58
CA VAL A 187 25.18 3.52 -9.94
C VAL A 187 25.81 4.56 -10.87
N ASP A 188 26.27 4.12 -12.04
CA ASP A 188 27.05 4.95 -12.97
C ASP A 188 26.31 6.25 -13.34
N GLY A 189 26.93 7.40 -13.05
CA GLY A 189 26.37 8.73 -13.28
C GLY A 189 25.27 9.19 -12.30
N LYS A 190 25.05 8.51 -11.17
CA LYS A 190 24.07 8.87 -10.14
C LYS A 190 24.70 8.90 -8.76
N GLU A 191 24.14 9.73 -7.88
CA GLU A 191 24.61 9.84 -6.49
C GLU A 191 24.19 8.64 -5.63
N TYR A 192 23.48 7.61 -6.12
CA TYR A 192 22.93 6.52 -5.28
C TYR A 192 23.46 5.13 -5.61
N THR A 193 23.49 4.24 -4.60
CA THR A 193 23.96 2.84 -4.70
C THR A 193 22.88 1.89 -5.24
N ASN A 194 23.25 0.67 -5.63
CA ASN A 194 22.28 -0.31 -6.13
C ASN A 194 21.21 -0.67 -5.08
N MET A 195 21.54 -0.75 -3.79
CA MET A 195 20.54 -0.94 -2.73
C MET A 195 19.50 0.19 -2.68
N GLU A 196 19.91 1.42 -2.99
CA GLU A 196 19.06 2.61 -3.04
C GLU A 196 18.26 2.69 -4.36
N LEU A 197 18.81 2.18 -5.47
CA LEU A 197 18.16 2.09 -6.80
C LEU A 197 17.11 0.98 -6.90
N GLU A 198 17.27 -0.13 -6.18
CA GLU A 198 16.47 -1.35 -6.36
C GLU A 198 14.96 -1.18 -6.05
N THR A 199 14.54 -0.04 -5.53
CA THR A 199 13.12 0.34 -5.51
C THR A 199 12.53 0.60 -6.92
N GLN A 200 13.38 0.79 -7.95
CA GLN A 200 12.99 1.15 -9.32
C GLN A 200 13.36 0.12 -10.41
N LYS A 201 14.35 -0.77 -10.21
CA LYS A 201 14.88 -1.69 -11.24
C LYS A 201 13.91 -2.79 -11.76
N PHE A 202 12.84 -3.10 -11.04
CA PHE A 202 11.85 -4.12 -11.47
C PHE A 202 10.90 -3.62 -12.58
N GLU A 203 10.94 -2.32 -12.93
CA GLU A 203 10.06 -1.73 -13.95
C GLU A 203 10.67 -1.80 -15.36
N GLU A 204 11.99 -1.82 -15.49
CA GLU A 204 12.70 -1.91 -16.78
C GLU A 204 12.72 -3.37 -17.30
N GLU A 205 12.83 -4.37 -16.41
CA GLU A 205 12.77 -5.80 -16.78
C GLU A 205 11.36 -6.25 -17.22
N LEU A 206 10.29 -5.56 -16.82
CA LEU A 206 8.92 -5.87 -17.26
C LEU A 206 8.60 -5.29 -18.65
N GLU A 207 9.26 -4.20 -19.05
CA GLU A 207 9.12 -3.58 -20.38
C GLU A 207 9.86 -4.41 -21.46
N GLU A 208 10.97 -5.06 -21.10
CA GLU A 208 11.68 -6.01 -21.97
C GLU A 208 10.94 -7.35 -22.12
N ALA A 209 10.21 -7.78 -21.07
CA ALA A 209 9.36 -8.98 -21.11
C ALA A 209 8.08 -8.79 -21.95
N THR A 210 7.63 -7.55 -22.18
CA THR A 210 6.47 -7.25 -23.03
C THR A 210 6.86 -6.99 -24.49
N ASN A 211 8.07 -6.50 -24.77
CA ASN A 211 8.56 -6.29 -26.14
C ASN A 211 9.25 -7.50 -26.80
N SER A 212 9.51 -8.58 -26.06
CA SER A 212 10.07 -9.83 -26.62
C SER A 212 8.99 -10.85 -27.07
N GLY A 213 7.71 -10.46 -27.00
CA GLY A 213 6.55 -11.27 -27.37
C GLY A 213 5.97 -11.02 -28.78
N HIS A 214 6.80 -10.62 -29.75
CA HIS A 214 6.43 -10.57 -31.17
C HIS A 214 7.38 -11.41 -32.04
#